data_AF-A0AAU9JLK5-F1
#
_entry.id   AF-A0AAU9JLK5-F1
#
_cell.length_a   1.000
_cell.length_b   1.000
_cell.length_c   1.000
_cell.angle_alpha   90.00
_cell.angle_beta   90.00
_cell.angle_gamma   90.00
#
_symmetry.space_group_name_H-M   'P 1'
#
loop_
_entity.id
_entity.type
_entity.pdbx_description
1 polymer ?
#
loop_
_entity_poly.entity_id
_entity_poly.type
_entity_poly.pdbx_seq_one_letter_code
_entity_poly.pdbx_strand_id
1 'polypeptide(L)'
;MDANQSEFSPDCKICFEVYSRDRMPITLRCGHTICVVCKDMLKQGSMLKCPIDKQKSDISSIKPAYDMMTLIEDNARAMQQMREKLQKEMEESMAKLRIQEEQKKLEEIEEIKRQEEAKLKAQLAESQKTEREKLKSHFEAYTDKHFKNLEAKMRSGKIVIDGWNPPPQQRRENFERGGNRIYWAWQGDDGKFREFSAQHTAMIESAYKSNFDKTRLTKSNFEVDFIRWKEIENNWKERSIKRVNTKVGQPQWSLMKNPGVWVLFDEPDIFNIEQAWVKNRKDISFVTIEGTVTCDLVKFSCKIMDQEYPIMREVFN
;
A
#
# COMPACT_ATOMS: atom_id res chain seq x y z
N MET A 1 10.55 -67.90 2.80
CA MET A 1 10.55 -68.31 1.37
C MET A 1 11.67 -67.54 0.73
N ASP A 2 12.86 -68.14 0.71
CA ASP A 2 14.10 -67.49 0.27
C ASP A 2 14.15 -67.48 -1.25
N ALA A 3 13.52 -66.45 -1.83
CA ALA A 3 13.78 -66.09 -3.21
C ALA A 3 15.15 -65.40 -3.26
N ASN A 4 16.19 -66.22 -3.31
CA ASN A 4 17.53 -65.83 -3.73
C ASN A 4 17.46 -65.45 -5.22
N GLN A 5 16.77 -64.35 -5.52
CA GLN A 5 16.78 -63.73 -6.84
C GLN A 5 18.21 -63.25 -7.02
N SER A 6 18.96 -63.96 -7.87
CA SER A 6 20.32 -63.59 -8.21
C SER A 6 20.30 -62.15 -8.70
N GLU A 7 20.85 -61.26 -7.88
CA GLU A 7 21.02 -59.85 -8.19
C GLU A 7 21.80 -59.77 -9.50
N PHE A 8 21.10 -59.41 -10.58
CA PHE A 8 21.71 -59.26 -11.89
C PHE A 8 22.67 -58.07 -11.80
N SER A 9 23.95 -58.35 -11.57
CA SER A 9 25.02 -57.35 -11.62
C SER A 9 25.44 -57.17 -13.08
N PRO A 10 25.37 -55.96 -13.65
CA PRO A 10 25.80 -55.69 -15.02
C PRO A 10 27.33 -55.66 -15.19
N ASP A 11 28.06 -56.36 -14.33
CA ASP A 11 29.52 -56.30 -14.22
C ASP A 11 30.14 -57.56 -14.81
N CYS A 12 31.19 -57.38 -15.60
CA CYS A 12 31.98 -58.50 -16.11
C CYS A 12 32.63 -59.25 -14.94
N LYS A 13 32.36 -60.55 -14.79
CA LYS A 13 32.90 -61.37 -13.69
C LYS A 13 34.42 -61.57 -13.71
N ILE A 14 35.11 -61.08 -14.74
CA ILE A 14 36.56 -61.21 -14.91
C ILE A 14 37.29 -59.92 -14.54
N CYS A 15 36.82 -58.77 -15.05
CA CYS A 15 37.45 -57.48 -14.76
C CYS A 15 36.66 -56.61 -13.78
N PHE A 16 35.47 -57.04 -13.36
CA PHE A 16 34.56 -56.33 -12.44
C PHE A 16 34.13 -54.93 -12.91
N GLU A 17 34.24 -54.67 -14.21
CA GLU A 17 33.81 -53.42 -14.83
C GLU A 17 32.38 -53.56 -15.35
N VAL A 18 31.59 -52.50 -15.21
CA VAL A 18 30.22 -52.40 -15.73
C VAL A 18 30.26 -52.54 -17.26
N TYR A 19 29.35 -53.33 -17.81
CA TYR A 19 29.18 -53.44 -19.26
C TYR A 19 28.77 -52.08 -19.86
N SER A 20 29.42 -51.74 -20.97
CA SER A 20 29.20 -50.47 -21.69
C SER A 20 29.32 -50.72 -23.19
N ARG A 21 29.13 -49.68 -24.01
CA ARG A 21 29.35 -49.80 -25.47
C ARG A 21 30.77 -50.24 -25.82
N ASP A 22 31.76 -49.76 -25.06
CA ASP A 22 33.17 -50.11 -25.24
C ASP A 22 33.54 -51.45 -24.57
N ARG A 23 32.72 -51.90 -23.61
CA ARG A 23 32.86 -53.16 -22.89
C ARG A 23 31.66 -54.07 -23.14
N MET A 24 31.27 -54.22 -24.40
CA MET A 24 30.10 -54.98 -24.81
C MET A 24 30.08 -56.41 -24.23
N PRO A 25 29.00 -56.85 -23.59
CA PRO A 25 28.87 -58.21 -23.11
C PRO A 25 28.75 -59.18 -24.29
N ILE A 26 29.42 -60.32 -24.18
CA ILE A 26 29.32 -61.43 -25.13
C ILE A 26 29.00 -62.70 -24.35
N THR A 27 28.11 -63.53 -24.90
CA THR A 27 27.71 -64.79 -24.27
C THR A 27 28.42 -65.94 -24.96
N LEU A 28 29.19 -66.71 -24.19
CA LEU A 28 29.88 -67.90 -24.67
C LEU A 28 28.88 -69.04 -24.89
N ARG A 29 29.25 -70.09 -25.65
CA ARG A 29 28.37 -71.24 -25.88
C ARG A 29 27.94 -71.95 -24.59
N CYS A 30 28.76 -71.85 -23.56
CA CYS A 30 28.47 -72.41 -22.25
C CYS A 30 27.48 -71.57 -21.42
N GLY A 31 27.02 -70.42 -21.93
CA GLY A 31 26.05 -69.54 -21.28
C GLY A 31 26.66 -68.43 -20.41
N HIS A 32 27.96 -68.50 -20.11
CA HIS A 32 28.65 -67.46 -19.35
C HIS A 32 28.90 -66.19 -20.17
N THR A 33 28.73 -65.03 -19.55
CA THR A 33 28.96 -63.72 -20.17
C THR A 33 30.28 -63.10 -19.72
N ILE A 34 31.07 -62.58 -20.67
CA ILE A 34 32.27 -61.76 -20.41
C ILE A 34 32.23 -60.50 -21.29
N CYS A 35 33.06 -59.49 -21.02
CA CYS A 35 33.15 -58.31 -21.90
C CYS A 35 34.08 -58.56 -23.09
N VAL A 36 33.90 -57.77 -24.17
CA VAL A 36 34.73 -57.86 -25.39
C VAL A 36 36.23 -57.67 -25.10
N VAL A 37 36.58 -56.80 -24.14
CA VAL A 37 37.97 -56.57 -23.70
C VAL A 37 38.56 -57.85 -23.10
N CYS A 38 37.86 -58.52 -22.18
CA CYS A 38 38.31 -59.78 -21.59
C CYS A 38 38.38 -60.91 -22.62
N LYS A 39 37.46 -60.95 -23.59
CA LYS A 39 37.52 -61.88 -24.72
C LYS A 39 38.80 -61.71 -25.52
N ASP A 40 39.18 -60.47 -25.83
CA ASP A 40 40.40 -60.20 -26.57
C ASP A 40 41.68 -60.49 -25.79
N MET A 41 41.63 -60.41 -24.45
CA MET A 41 42.74 -60.82 -23.58
C MET A 41 42.86 -62.35 -23.43
N LEU A 42 41.74 -63.08 -23.44
CA LEU A 42 41.69 -64.52 -23.16
C LEU A 42 41.75 -65.41 -24.41
N LYS A 43 41.68 -64.84 -25.61
CA LYS A 43 41.71 -65.61 -26.87
C LYS A 43 43.08 -66.25 -27.11
N GLN A 44 43.07 -67.47 -27.65
CA GLN A 44 44.27 -68.20 -28.06
C GLN A 44 44.04 -68.70 -29.50
N GLY A 45 44.49 -67.93 -30.48
CA GLY A 45 44.19 -68.18 -31.89
C GLY A 45 42.72 -67.93 -32.22
N SER A 46 42.04 -68.90 -32.85
CA SER A 46 40.61 -68.85 -33.19
C SER A 46 39.69 -69.36 -32.06
N MET A 47 40.26 -69.83 -30.95
CA MET A 47 39.51 -70.42 -29.84
C MET A 47 39.57 -69.54 -28.59
N LEU A 48 38.47 -69.54 -27.84
CA LEU A 48 38.35 -68.90 -26.54
C LEU A 48 37.95 -69.94 -25.49
N LYS A 49 38.67 -69.99 -24.37
CA LYS A 49 38.36 -70.86 -23.24
C LYS A 49 37.61 -70.06 -22.18
N CYS A 50 36.43 -70.52 -21.78
CA CYS A 50 35.66 -69.86 -20.73
C CYS A 50 36.45 -69.87 -19.41
N PRO A 51 36.63 -68.73 -18.74
CA PRO A 51 37.36 -68.66 -17.47
C PRO A 51 36.62 -69.31 -16.30
N ILE A 52 35.31 -69.56 -16.41
CA ILE A 52 34.47 -70.09 -15.33
C ILE A 52 34.42 -71.63 -15.39
N ASP A 53 33.98 -72.19 -16.52
CA ASP A 53 33.77 -73.65 -16.67
C ASP A 53 34.79 -74.36 -17.57
N LYS A 54 35.75 -73.62 -18.14
CA LYS A 54 36.82 -74.12 -19.02
C LYS A 54 36.35 -74.68 -20.38
N GLN A 55 35.09 -74.52 -20.77
CA GLN A 55 34.60 -74.94 -22.10
C GLN A 55 35.20 -74.07 -23.22
N LYS A 56 35.49 -74.68 -24.38
CA LYS A 56 36.05 -73.97 -25.55
C LYS A 56 34.92 -73.52 -26.47
N SER A 57 34.99 -72.28 -26.93
CA SER A 57 34.09 -71.71 -27.94
C SER A 57 34.90 -71.15 -29.11
N ASP A 58 34.42 -71.38 -30.33
CA ASP A 58 34.96 -70.73 -31.53
C ASP A 58 34.53 -69.26 -31.54
N ILE A 59 35.51 -68.36 -31.66
CA ILE A 59 35.32 -66.90 -31.64
C ILE A 59 34.36 -66.45 -32.74
N SER A 60 34.38 -67.10 -33.90
CA SER A 60 33.51 -66.76 -35.04
C SER A 60 32.01 -66.93 -34.71
N SER A 61 31.69 -67.78 -33.74
CA SER A 61 30.32 -68.10 -33.35
C SER A 61 29.79 -67.28 -32.18
N ILE A 62 30.63 -66.45 -31.56
CA ILE A 62 30.24 -65.64 -30.40
C ILE A 62 29.61 -64.33 -30.88
N LYS A 63 28.37 -64.07 -30.45
CA LYS A 63 27.65 -62.83 -30.76
C LYS A 63 27.61 -61.89 -29.55
N PRO A 64 27.65 -60.57 -29.75
CA PRO A 64 27.34 -59.60 -28.72
C PRO A 64 25.92 -59.78 -28.17
N ALA A 65 25.78 -59.64 -26.86
CA ALA A 65 24.50 -59.73 -26.16
C ALA A 65 23.83 -58.35 -26.11
N TYR A 66 23.32 -57.88 -27.25
CA TYR A 66 22.69 -56.56 -27.37
C TYR A 66 21.50 -56.36 -26.44
N ASP A 67 20.70 -57.41 -26.20
CA ASP A 67 19.54 -57.35 -25.28
C ASP A 67 19.96 -56.96 -23.86
N MET A 68 21.13 -57.44 -23.42
CA MET A 68 21.68 -57.09 -22.11
C MET A 68 22.06 -55.62 -22.02
N MET A 69 22.60 -55.05 -23.10
CA MET A 69 22.90 -53.62 -23.16
C MET A 69 21.63 -52.78 -23.11
N THR A 70 20.58 -53.18 -23.82
CA THR A 70 19.28 -52.50 -23.77
C THR A 70 18.73 -52.50 -22.34
N LEU A 71 18.78 -53.64 -21.64
CA LEU A 71 18.35 -53.74 -20.25
C LEU A 71 19.18 -52.86 -19.30
N ILE A 72 20.50 -52.78 -19.50
CA ILE A 72 21.38 -51.90 -18.71
C ILE A 72 21.04 -50.43 -18.96
N GLU A 73 20.88 -50.03 -20.21
CA GLU A 73 20.51 -48.65 -20.57
C GLU A 73 19.11 -48.29 -20.04
N ASP A 74 18.14 -49.20 -20.11
CA ASP A 74 16.79 -49.00 -19.56
C ASP A 74 16.80 -48.87 -18.05
N ASN A 75 17.54 -49.74 -17.34
CA ASN A 75 17.71 -49.62 -15.89
C ASN A 75 18.41 -48.31 -15.51
N ALA A 76 19.43 -47.88 -16.26
CA ALA A 76 20.08 -46.60 -16.02
C ALA A 76 19.11 -45.42 -16.18
N ARG A 77 18.28 -45.44 -17.24
CA ARG A 77 17.21 -44.44 -17.46
C ARG A 77 16.20 -44.44 -16.31
N ALA A 78 15.73 -45.62 -15.89
CA ALA A 78 14.77 -45.74 -14.79
C ALA A 78 15.34 -45.22 -13.47
N MET A 79 16.60 -45.55 -13.15
CA MET A 79 17.29 -45.05 -11.96
C MET A 79 17.49 -43.54 -12.01
N GLN A 80 17.80 -42.98 -13.19
CA GLN A 80 17.91 -41.54 -13.37
C GLN A 80 16.56 -40.84 -13.15
N GLN A 81 15.47 -41.35 -13.76
CA GLN A 81 14.12 -40.81 -13.55
C GLN A 81 13.70 -40.89 -12.09
N MET A 82 14.04 -41.98 -11.40
CA MET A 82 13.77 -42.12 -9.97
C MET A 82 14.53 -41.10 -9.13
N ARG A 83 15.81 -40.82 -9.45
CA ARG A 83 16.60 -39.77 -8.80
C ARG A 83 16.02 -38.38 -9.05
N GLU A 84 15.65 -38.07 -10.28
CA GLU A 84 15.04 -36.80 -10.64
C GLU A 84 13.70 -36.60 -9.91
N LYS A 85 12.87 -37.65 -9.83
CA LYS A 85 11.62 -37.62 -9.07
C LYS A 85 11.86 -37.39 -7.59
N LEU A 86 12.80 -38.12 -6.99
CA LEU A 86 13.14 -37.97 -5.57
C LEU A 86 13.70 -36.57 -5.27
N GLN A 87 14.54 -36.04 -6.16
CA GLN A 87 15.07 -34.69 -6.03
C GLN A 87 13.93 -33.65 -6.08
N LYS A 88 13.01 -33.79 -7.03
CA LYS A 88 11.85 -32.91 -7.14
C LYS A 88 10.95 -32.97 -5.90
N GLU A 89 10.66 -34.17 -5.38
CA GLU A 89 9.90 -34.35 -4.14
C GLU A 89 10.60 -33.71 -2.93
N MET A 90 11.93 -33.83 -2.86
CA MET A 90 12.74 -33.19 -1.82
C MET A 90 12.70 -31.66 -1.93
N GLU A 91 12.83 -31.10 -3.13
CA GLU A 91 12.72 -29.66 -3.38
C GLU A 91 11.32 -29.13 -3.03
N GLU A 92 10.26 -29.83 -3.42
CA GLU A 92 8.87 -29.50 -3.05
C GLU A 92 8.67 -29.56 -1.52
N SER A 93 9.25 -30.55 -0.85
CA SER A 93 9.18 -30.67 0.62
C SER A 93 9.92 -29.53 1.31
N MET A 94 11.11 -29.16 0.84
CA MET A 94 11.87 -28.03 1.39
C MET A 94 11.15 -26.70 1.16
N ALA A 95 10.53 -26.50 -0.01
CA ALA A 95 9.74 -25.30 -0.30
C ALA A 95 8.54 -25.17 0.64
N LYS A 96 7.82 -26.27 0.90
CA LYS A 96 6.72 -26.30 1.88
C LYS A 96 7.18 -25.94 3.29
N LEU A 97 8.35 -26.45 3.71
CA LEU A 97 8.91 -26.14 5.03
C LEU A 97 9.22 -24.64 5.17
N ARG A 98 9.81 -24.02 4.14
CA ARG A 98 10.11 -22.58 4.12
C ARG A 98 8.86 -21.72 4.24
N ILE A 99 7.82 -22.05 3.47
CA ILE A 99 6.53 -21.34 3.56
C ILE A 99 5.94 -21.45 4.96
N GLN A 100 6.02 -22.63 5.58
CA GLN A 100 5.52 -22.84 6.94
C GLN A 100 6.30 -22.05 7.99
N GLU A 101 7.63 -21.93 7.85
CA GLU A 101 8.46 -21.11 8.73
C GLU A 101 8.15 -19.61 8.57
N GLU A 102 7.94 -19.13 7.34
CA GLU A 102 7.55 -17.73 7.08
C GLU A 102 6.18 -17.41 7.66
N GLN A 103 5.21 -18.32 7.55
CA GLN A 103 3.89 -18.17 8.16
C GLN A 103 3.98 -18.05 9.69
N LYS A 104 4.77 -18.91 10.35
CA LYS A 104 4.99 -18.83 11.80
C LYS A 104 5.62 -17.50 12.23
N LYS A 105 6.60 -17.01 11.47
CA LYS A 105 7.23 -15.70 11.74
C LYS A 105 6.23 -14.56 11.58
N LEU A 106 5.34 -14.64 10.59
CA LEU A 106 4.33 -13.61 10.38
C LEU A 106 3.32 -13.60 11.53
N GLU A 107 2.85 -14.76 11.97
CA GLU A 107 1.97 -14.90 13.14
C GLU A 107 2.62 -14.34 14.42
N GLU A 108 3.92 -14.62 14.65
CA GLU A 108 4.67 -14.07 15.78
C GLU A 108 4.77 -12.54 15.72
N ILE A 109 5.02 -11.96 14.54
CA ILE A 109 5.07 -10.51 14.35
C ILE A 109 3.70 -9.87 14.61
N GLU A 110 2.60 -10.50 14.16
CA GLU A 110 1.25 -9.99 14.41
C GLU A 110 0.90 -9.99 15.90
N GLU A 111 1.29 -11.04 16.63
CA GLU A 111 1.07 -11.10 18.07
C GLU A 111 1.87 -10.03 18.81
N ILE A 112 3.14 -9.80 18.44
CA ILE A 112 3.95 -8.71 19.01
C ILE A 112 3.27 -7.35 18.77
N LYS A 113 2.81 -7.09 17.54
CA LYS A 113 2.09 -5.85 17.21
C LYS A 113 0.83 -5.67 18.04
N ARG A 114 0.04 -6.73 18.23
CA ARG A 114 -1.17 -6.70 19.06
C ARG A 114 -0.83 -6.35 20.52
N GLN A 115 0.25 -6.91 21.05
CA GLN A 115 0.69 -6.62 22.41
C GLN A 115 1.19 -5.17 22.56
N GLU A 116 1.92 -4.65 21.58
CA GLU A 116 2.38 -3.25 21.57
C GLU A 116 1.21 -2.27 21.45
N GLU A 117 0.24 -2.53 20.57
CA GLU A 117 -0.95 -1.70 20.44
C GLU A 117 -1.78 -1.69 21.74
N ALA A 118 -1.94 -2.86 22.38
CA ALA A 118 -2.60 -2.96 23.67
C ALA A 118 -1.88 -2.16 24.76
N LYS A 119 -0.55 -2.23 24.82
CA LYS A 119 0.28 -1.44 25.75
C LYS A 119 0.14 0.06 25.50
N LEU A 120 0.20 0.50 24.24
CA LEU A 120 0.07 1.91 23.86
C LEU A 120 -1.33 2.44 24.23
N LYS A 121 -2.38 1.66 23.97
CA LYS A 121 -3.75 2.01 24.33
C LYS A 121 -3.94 2.12 25.84
N ALA A 122 -3.35 1.21 26.61
CA ALA A 122 -3.38 1.27 28.07
C ALA A 122 -2.66 2.53 28.60
N GLN A 123 -1.47 2.83 28.08
CA GLN A 123 -0.72 4.05 28.43
C GLN A 123 -1.50 5.32 28.09
N LEU A 124 -2.16 5.37 26.92
CA LEU A 124 -2.98 6.51 26.53
C LEU A 124 -4.18 6.69 27.47
N ALA A 125 -4.86 5.61 27.83
CA ALA A 125 -5.99 5.64 28.76
C ALA A 125 -5.56 6.12 30.17
N GLU A 126 -4.40 5.67 30.65
CA GLU A 126 -3.83 6.11 31.92
C GLU A 126 -3.43 7.59 31.92
N SER A 127 -2.81 8.05 30.83
CA SER A 127 -2.48 9.47 30.63
C SER A 127 -3.73 10.35 30.62
N GLN A 128 -4.77 9.96 29.86
CA GLN A 128 -6.05 10.68 29.82
C GLN A 128 -6.75 10.70 31.17
N LYS A 129 -6.73 9.59 31.93
CA LYS A 129 -7.29 9.54 33.28
C LYS A 129 -6.57 10.53 34.20
N THR A 130 -5.24 10.55 34.16
CA THR A 130 -4.41 11.46 34.96
C THR A 130 -4.67 12.92 34.60
N GLU A 131 -4.78 13.23 33.31
CA GLU A 131 -5.09 14.59 32.84
C GLU A 131 -6.49 15.03 33.27
N ARG A 132 -7.48 14.13 33.18
CA ARG A 132 -8.85 14.40 33.64
C ARG A 132 -8.90 14.67 35.15
N GLU A 133 -8.15 13.92 35.96
CA GLU A 133 -8.06 14.14 37.41
C GLU A 133 -7.40 15.49 37.73
N LYS A 134 -6.34 15.88 37.01
CA LYS A 134 -5.70 17.20 37.12
C LYS A 134 -6.64 18.34 36.71
N LEU A 135 -7.40 18.16 35.63
CA LEU A 135 -8.36 19.16 35.18
C LEU A 135 -9.50 19.32 36.18
N LYS A 136 -9.97 18.20 36.75
CA LYS A 136 -11.01 18.19 37.79
C LYS A 136 -10.55 18.95 39.04
N SER A 137 -9.36 18.65 39.57
CA SER A 137 -8.83 19.33 40.74
C SER A 137 -8.57 20.82 40.50
N HIS A 138 -8.10 21.19 39.31
CA HIS A 138 -7.95 22.59 38.91
C HIS A 138 -9.30 23.32 38.85
N PHE A 139 -10.33 22.68 38.29
CA PHE A 139 -11.68 23.25 38.23
C PHE A 139 -12.29 23.45 39.62
N GLU A 140 -12.19 22.46 40.50
CA GLU A 140 -12.65 22.54 41.89
C GLU A 140 -11.97 23.69 42.65
N ALA A 141 -10.64 23.81 42.53
CA ALA A 141 -9.89 24.90 43.14
C ALA A 141 -10.28 26.29 42.59
N TYR A 142 -10.56 26.37 41.29
CA TYR A 142 -11.02 27.60 40.64
C TYR A 142 -12.42 27.99 41.13
N THR A 143 -13.37 27.06 41.18
CA THR A 143 -14.73 27.32 41.66
C THR A 143 -14.72 27.76 43.11
N ASP A 144 -13.96 27.09 43.98
CA ASP A 144 -13.86 27.45 45.39
C ASP A 144 -13.31 28.86 45.59
N LYS A 145 -12.27 29.22 44.83
CA LYS A 145 -11.71 30.58 44.84
C LYS A 145 -12.73 31.62 44.37
N HIS A 146 -13.47 31.31 43.31
CA HIS A 146 -14.50 32.22 42.78
C HIS A 146 -15.67 32.40 43.75
N PHE A 147 -16.15 31.32 44.37
CA PHE A 147 -17.19 31.36 45.39
C PHE A 147 -16.76 32.18 46.60
N LYS A 148 -15.57 31.95 47.15
CA LYS A 148 -15.01 32.76 48.27
C LYS A 148 -14.91 34.24 47.91
N ASN A 149 -14.49 34.56 46.69
CA ASN A 149 -14.44 35.95 46.22
C ASN A 149 -15.84 36.57 46.09
N LEU A 150 -16.83 35.81 45.64
CA LEU A 150 -18.21 36.26 45.51
C LEU A 150 -18.82 36.52 46.89
N GLU A 151 -18.65 35.61 47.84
CA GLU A 151 -19.07 35.78 49.24
C GLU A 151 -18.43 37.03 49.87
N ALA A 152 -17.13 37.27 49.64
CA ALA A 152 -16.45 38.48 50.13
C ALA A 152 -17.03 39.77 49.50
N LYS A 153 -17.39 39.74 48.21
CA LYS A 153 -18.04 40.86 47.52
C LYS A 153 -19.47 41.10 48.03
N MET A 154 -20.21 40.05 48.35
CA MET A 154 -21.54 40.16 48.97
C MET A 154 -21.44 40.75 50.38
N ARG A 155 -20.52 40.28 51.22
CA ARG A 155 -20.29 40.82 52.57
C ARG A 155 -19.84 42.29 52.57
N SER A 156 -19.16 42.74 51.53
CA SER A 156 -18.71 44.14 51.39
C SER A 156 -19.72 45.07 50.71
N GLY A 157 -20.92 44.59 50.35
CA GLY A 157 -21.98 45.41 49.76
C GLY A 157 -21.73 45.87 48.32
N LYS A 158 -20.75 45.29 47.61
CA LYS A 158 -20.38 45.67 46.24
C LYS A 158 -21.28 45.07 45.15
N ILE A 159 -22.13 44.10 45.48
CA ILE A 159 -23.09 43.49 44.55
C ILE A 159 -24.49 43.78 45.10
N VAL A 160 -25.19 44.70 44.45
CA VAL A 160 -26.62 44.97 44.67
C VAL A 160 -27.38 44.16 43.62
N ILE A 161 -28.22 43.21 44.06
CA ILE A 161 -29.07 42.43 43.15
C ILE A 161 -30.36 43.25 42.95
N ASP A 162 -30.31 44.20 42.02
CA ASP A 162 -31.48 44.89 41.49
C ASP A 162 -31.64 44.58 40.00
N GLY A 163 -32.90 44.40 39.58
CA GLY A 163 -33.29 43.72 38.35
C GLY A 163 -32.97 44.43 37.01
N TRP A 164 -33.08 43.60 35.97
CA TRP A 164 -33.20 43.94 34.54
C TRP A 164 -31.99 44.59 33.86
N ASN A 165 -31.25 43.75 33.11
CA ASN A 165 -30.32 44.22 32.09
C ASN A 165 -30.99 44.17 30.69
N PRO A 166 -30.84 45.20 29.85
CA PRO A 166 -31.31 45.20 28.47
C PRO A 166 -30.65 44.06 27.67
N PRO A 167 -31.27 43.59 26.57
CA PRO A 167 -30.71 42.50 25.77
C PRO A 167 -29.31 42.92 25.31
N PRO A 168 -28.31 42.02 25.38
CA PRO A 168 -26.98 42.35 24.92
C PRO A 168 -27.11 42.67 23.44
N GLN A 169 -26.78 43.90 23.04
CA GLN A 169 -26.29 44.13 21.69
C GLN A 169 -25.11 43.18 21.55
N GLN A 170 -25.35 42.04 20.90
CA GLN A 170 -24.31 41.06 20.59
C GLN A 170 -23.27 41.83 19.80
N ARG A 171 -22.17 42.17 20.47
CA ARG A 171 -20.97 42.65 19.80
C ARG A 171 -20.70 41.60 18.74
N ARG A 172 -20.83 41.97 17.47
CA ARG A 172 -20.34 41.18 16.34
C ARG A 172 -18.83 41.10 16.56
N GLU A 173 -18.38 40.08 17.28
CA GLU A 173 -16.99 39.92 17.64
C GLU A 173 -16.19 39.77 16.35
N ASN A 174 -15.37 40.78 16.05
CA ASN A 174 -14.40 40.72 14.97
C ASN A 174 -13.33 39.70 15.35
N PHE A 175 -13.61 38.42 15.12
CA PHE A 175 -12.62 37.34 15.19
C PHE A 175 -11.67 37.39 13.98
N GLU A 176 -11.29 38.57 13.52
CA GLU A 176 -10.31 38.74 12.46
C GLU A 176 -8.93 38.48 13.05
N ARG A 177 -8.36 37.32 12.72
CA ARG A 177 -6.94 37.07 12.93
C ARG A 177 -6.21 37.63 11.71
N GLY A 178 -5.18 38.45 11.92
CA GLY A 178 -4.39 39.01 10.82
C GLY A 178 -3.87 37.89 9.90
N GLY A 179 -4.02 38.08 8.59
CA GLY A 179 -3.59 37.11 7.55
C GLY A 179 -4.67 36.15 7.05
N ASN A 180 -5.83 36.05 7.71
CA ASN A 180 -6.87 35.13 7.23
C ASN A 180 -7.66 35.69 6.04
N ARG A 181 -7.99 34.83 5.06
CA ARG A 181 -8.96 35.15 4.01
C ARG A 181 -10.37 35.08 4.57
N ILE A 182 -11.08 36.20 4.50
CA ILE A 182 -12.50 36.27 4.82
C ILE A 182 -13.28 36.16 3.52
N TYR A 183 -14.22 35.22 3.46
CA TYR A 183 -15.17 35.15 2.37
C TYR A 183 -16.57 34.82 2.86
N TRP A 184 -17.57 35.16 2.04
CA TRP A 184 -18.96 34.85 2.33
C TRP A 184 -19.41 33.68 1.46
N ALA A 185 -20.28 32.84 2.01
CA ALA A 185 -20.86 31.71 1.29
C ALA A 185 -22.37 31.62 1.51
N TRP A 186 -23.09 31.15 0.49
CA TRP A 186 -24.52 30.88 0.50
C TRP A 186 -24.79 29.39 0.35
N GLN A 187 -25.88 28.90 0.93
CA GLN A 187 -26.29 27.50 0.85
C GLN A 187 -27.14 27.25 -0.40
N GLY A 188 -26.68 26.35 -1.27
CA GLY A 188 -27.44 25.91 -2.43
C GLY A 188 -28.55 24.93 -2.10
N ASP A 189 -29.38 24.63 -3.11
CA ASP A 189 -30.50 23.69 -2.99
C ASP A 189 -30.04 22.25 -2.66
N ASP A 190 -28.77 21.94 -2.92
CA ASP A 190 -28.09 20.68 -2.55
C ASP A 190 -27.58 20.66 -1.08
N GLY A 191 -27.87 21.71 -0.31
CA GLY A 191 -27.41 21.89 1.06
C GLY A 191 -25.94 22.29 1.18
N LYS A 192 -25.19 22.39 0.08
CA LYS A 192 -23.77 22.74 0.08
C LYS A 192 -23.58 24.25 0.04
N PHE A 193 -22.56 24.73 0.76
CA PHE A 193 -22.20 26.14 0.72
C PHE A 193 -21.30 26.44 -0.48
N ARG A 194 -21.62 27.52 -1.22
CA ARG A 194 -20.88 28.03 -2.36
C ARG A 194 -20.43 29.46 -2.06
N GLU A 195 -19.19 29.78 -2.42
CA GLU A 195 -18.61 31.09 -2.17
C GLU A 195 -19.28 32.16 -3.07
N PHE A 196 -19.55 33.35 -2.49
CA PHE A 196 -19.90 34.53 -3.27
C PHE A 196 -18.68 35.01 -4.07
N SER A 197 -18.90 35.55 -5.27
CA SER A 197 -17.81 36.15 -6.06
C SER A 197 -16.99 37.14 -5.23
N ALA A 198 -15.70 37.34 -5.56
CA ALA A 198 -14.83 38.23 -4.79
C ALA A 198 -15.41 39.65 -4.64
N GLN A 199 -16.04 40.18 -5.70
CA GLN A 199 -16.73 41.47 -5.67
C GLN A 199 -17.89 41.48 -4.65
N HIS A 200 -18.73 40.45 -4.67
CA HIS A 200 -19.86 40.33 -3.75
C HIS A 200 -19.40 40.12 -2.30
N THR A 201 -18.43 39.24 -2.08
CA THR A 201 -17.79 39.03 -0.78
C THR A 201 -17.27 40.35 -0.19
N ALA A 202 -16.58 41.19 -0.98
CA ALA A 202 -16.08 42.48 -0.52
C ALA A 202 -17.22 43.45 -0.13
N MET A 203 -18.30 43.49 -0.92
CA MET A 203 -19.48 44.33 -0.63
C MET A 203 -20.20 43.87 0.64
N ILE A 204 -20.42 42.56 0.78
CA ILE A 204 -21.09 41.97 1.95
C ILE A 204 -20.24 42.23 3.21
N GLU A 205 -18.94 41.96 3.14
CA GLU A 205 -18.03 42.17 4.27
C GLU A 205 -17.94 43.64 4.68
N SER A 206 -17.87 44.56 3.71
CA SER A 206 -17.88 46.00 3.99
C SER A 206 -19.15 46.42 4.71
N ALA A 207 -20.33 45.96 4.24
CA ALA A 207 -21.59 46.30 4.89
C ALA A 207 -21.71 45.68 6.29
N TYR A 208 -21.23 44.45 6.47
CA TYR A 208 -21.19 43.76 7.76
C TYR A 208 -20.32 44.52 8.77
N LYS A 209 -19.11 44.93 8.37
CA LYS A 209 -18.16 45.71 9.20
C LYS A 209 -18.71 47.08 9.58
N SER A 210 -19.50 47.70 8.71
CA SER A 210 -20.19 48.96 8.98
C SER A 210 -21.45 48.81 9.85
N ASN A 211 -21.73 47.60 10.37
CA ASN A 211 -22.91 47.28 11.18
C ASN A 211 -24.24 47.58 10.49
N PHE A 212 -24.33 47.44 9.16
CA PHE A 212 -25.63 47.42 8.52
C PHE A 212 -26.39 46.14 8.92
N ASP A 213 -27.72 46.23 8.93
CA ASP A 213 -28.61 45.08 9.12
C ASP A 213 -28.82 44.30 7.82
N LYS A 214 -28.69 44.98 6.67
CA LYS A 214 -28.81 44.38 5.35
C LYS A 214 -28.02 45.11 4.27
N THR A 215 -27.70 44.43 3.17
CA THR A 215 -27.04 45.02 1.99
C THR A 215 -27.59 44.43 0.70
N ARG A 216 -27.68 45.23 -0.37
CA ARG A 216 -28.19 44.80 -1.68
C ARG A 216 -27.05 44.69 -2.69
N LEU A 217 -26.97 43.56 -3.41
CA LEU A 217 -25.95 43.37 -4.44
C LEU A 217 -26.50 43.77 -5.81
N THR A 218 -25.92 44.84 -6.37
CA THR A 218 -26.47 45.59 -7.51
C THR A 218 -26.55 44.82 -8.83
N LYS A 219 -25.71 43.81 -9.05
CA LYS A 219 -25.69 43.05 -10.31
C LYS A 219 -26.61 41.83 -10.31
N SER A 220 -26.99 41.33 -9.13
CA SER A 220 -27.60 40.02 -8.98
C SER A 220 -28.97 40.05 -8.31
N ASN A 221 -29.49 41.24 -8.00
CA ASN A 221 -30.87 41.42 -7.55
C ASN A 221 -31.24 40.57 -6.32
N PHE A 222 -30.30 40.44 -5.38
CA PHE A 222 -30.57 39.81 -4.09
C PHE A 222 -30.09 40.71 -2.94
N GLU A 223 -30.76 40.57 -1.79
CA GLU A 223 -30.54 41.31 -0.55
C GLU A 223 -30.00 40.35 0.51
N VAL A 224 -28.94 40.73 1.20
CA VAL A 224 -28.30 39.94 2.26
C VAL A 224 -28.72 40.54 3.60
N ASP A 225 -29.40 39.75 4.43
CA ASP A 225 -29.89 40.10 5.77
C ASP A 225 -28.98 39.49 6.84
N PHE A 226 -28.28 40.34 7.59
CA PHE A 226 -27.32 39.96 8.62
C PHE A 226 -27.96 39.60 9.96
N ILE A 227 -29.22 40.00 10.20
CA ILE A 227 -29.96 39.63 11.41
C ILE A 227 -30.43 38.18 11.27
N ARG A 228 -30.98 37.86 10.09
CA ARG A 228 -31.50 36.52 9.80
C ARG A 228 -30.44 35.55 9.28
N TRP A 229 -29.26 36.04 8.91
CA TRP A 229 -28.21 35.28 8.22
C TRP A 229 -28.75 34.60 6.96
N LYS A 230 -29.41 35.39 6.09
CA LYS A 230 -29.98 34.90 4.83
C LYS A 230 -29.72 35.84 3.65
N GLU A 231 -29.64 35.26 2.47
CA GLU A 231 -29.76 35.93 1.17
C GLU A 231 -31.20 35.80 0.70
N ILE A 232 -31.79 36.89 0.21
CA ILE A 232 -33.18 37.00 -0.25
C ILE A 232 -33.15 37.41 -1.72
N GLU A 233 -33.56 36.51 -2.61
CA GLU A 233 -33.75 36.81 -4.03
C GLU A 233 -35.07 37.57 -4.27
N ASN A 234 -35.18 38.27 -5.41
CA ASN A 234 -36.39 39.00 -5.81
C ASN A 234 -37.70 38.17 -5.84
N ASN A 235 -37.59 36.84 -5.95
CA ASN A 235 -38.72 35.90 -5.92
C ASN A 235 -39.06 35.44 -4.48
N TRP A 236 -38.51 36.08 -3.45
CA TRP A 236 -38.60 35.71 -2.04
C TRP A 236 -37.97 34.36 -1.68
N LYS A 237 -37.13 33.80 -2.56
CA LYS A 237 -36.33 32.62 -2.22
C LYS A 237 -35.25 33.04 -1.22
N GLU A 238 -35.29 32.44 -0.04
CA GLU A 238 -34.31 32.68 1.01
C GLU A 238 -33.25 31.56 1.04
N ARG A 239 -31.97 31.92 1.18
CA ARG A 239 -30.85 30.97 1.33
C ARG A 239 -30.01 31.32 2.55
N SER A 240 -29.57 30.32 3.30
CA SER A 240 -28.68 30.55 4.45
C SER A 240 -27.33 31.10 3.98
N ILE A 241 -26.80 32.11 4.68
CA ILE A 241 -25.43 32.59 4.45
C ILE A 241 -24.55 32.30 5.66
N LYS A 242 -23.24 32.28 5.44
CA LYS A 242 -22.26 32.28 6.52
C LYS A 242 -21.03 33.11 6.16
N ARG A 243 -20.43 33.70 7.18
CA ARG A 243 -19.11 34.32 7.09
C ARG A 243 -18.05 33.29 7.40
N VAL A 244 -17.13 33.05 6.46
CA VAL A 244 -16.05 32.08 6.62
C VAL A 244 -14.75 32.82 6.82
N ASN A 245 -14.04 32.46 7.88
CA ASN A 245 -12.72 32.97 8.20
C ASN A 245 -11.72 31.81 8.08
N THR A 246 -11.02 31.71 6.96
CA THR A 246 -10.08 30.62 6.70
C THR A 246 -8.63 31.09 6.87
N LYS A 247 -7.82 30.29 7.55
CA LYS A 247 -6.37 30.53 7.75
C LYS A 247 -5.54 30.32 6.48
N VAL A 248 -6.15 29.78 5.44
CA VAL A 248 -5.45 29.22 4.29
C VAL A 248 -5.67 30.19 3.13
N GLY A 249 -4.60 30.81 2.62
CA GLY A 249 -4.67 31.50 1.33
C GLY A 249 -5.12 30.53 0.24
N GLN A 250 -5.51 31.07 -0.92
CA GLN A 250 -5.91 30.19 -2.01
C GLN A 250 -4.75 29.23 -2.34
N PRO A 251 -4.96 27.91 -2.25
CA PRO A 251 -3.94 26.97 -2.65
C PRO A 251 -3.64 27.21 -4.12
N GLN A 252 -2.38 27.47 -4.42
CA GLN A 252 -1.91 27.57 -5.78
C GLN A 252 -1.25 26.26 -6.15
N TRP A 253 -1.58 25.79 -7.35
CA TRP A 253 -0.91 24.65 -7.95
C TRP A 253 -0.02 25.16 -9.08
N SER A 254 1.21 24.71 -9.10
CA SER A 254 2.19 25.03 -10.13
C SER A 254 2.83 23.76 -10.68
N LEU A 255 3.29 23.82 -11.92
CA LEU A 255 3.96 22.73 -12.63
C LEU A 255 5.34 23.18 -13.10
N MET A 256 6.34 22.30 -12.99
CA MET A 256 7.71 22.63 -13.37
C MET A 256 7.97 22.28 -14.84
N LYS A 257 7.70 23.22 -15.77
CA LYS A 257 7.87 22.99 -17.22
C LYS A 257 9.33 22.81 -17.64
N ASN A 258 10.22 23.60 -17.02
CA ASN A 258 11.67 23.54 -17.22
C ASN A 258 12.34 23.43 -15.85
N PRO A 259 13.56 22.85 -15.75
CA PRO A 259 14.28 22.80 -14.49
C PRO A 259 14.38 24.18 -13.82
N GLY A 260 13.72 24.34 -12.67
CA GLY A 260 13.69 25.57 -11.89
C GLY A 260 12.63 26.62 -12.29
N VAL A 261 11.82 26.38 -13.32
CA VAL A 261 10.74 27.28 -13.74
C VAL A 261 9.38 26.67 -13.43
N TRP A 262 8.73 27.23 -12.40
CA TRP A 262 7.36 26.89 -12.01
C TRP A 262 6.36 27.76 -12.75
N VAL A 263 5.38 27.13 -13.38
CA VAL A 263 4.28 27.79 -14.09
C VAL A 263 2.98 27.46 -13.36
N LEU A 264 2.24 28.50 -12.97
CA LEU A 264 0.95 28.32 -12.31
C LEU A 264 -0.05 27.69 -13.29
N PHE A 265 -0.84 26.75 -12.78
CA PHE A 265 -2.07 26.33 -13.46
C PHE A 265 -3.05 27.51 -13.55
N ASP A 266 -3.96 27.47 -14.53
CA ASP A 266 -5.02 28.46 -14.57
C ASP A 266 -6.04 28.26 -13.43
N GLU A 267 -6.88 29.24 -13.17
CA GLU A 267 -7.81 29.20 -12.03
C GLU A 267 -8.80 28.01 -12.09
N PRO A 268 -9.41 27.67 -13.26
CA PRO A 268 -10.22 26.45 -13.39
C PRO A 268 -9.45 25.16 -13.08
N ASP A 269 -8.22 25.01 -13.57
CA ASP A 269 -7.40 23.82 -13.35
C ASP A 269 -6.96 23.71 -11.89
N ILE A 270 -6.54 24.82 -11.27
CA ILE A 270 -6.26 24.90 -9.82
C ILE A 270 -7.46 24.39 -9.03
N PHE A 271 -8.67 24.85 -9.37
CA PHE A 271 -9.88 24.41 -8.69
C PHE A 271 -10.13 22.90 -8.85
N ASN A 272 -9.96 22.37 -10.05
CA ASN A 272 -10.14 20.94 -10.33
C ASN A 272 -9.13 20.07 -9.56
N ILE A 273 -7.85 20.44 -9.60
CA ILE A 273 -6.77 19.75 -8.90
C ILE A 273 -7.01 19.80 -7.38
N GLU A 274 -7.31 20.97 -6.83
CA GLU A 274 -7.57 21.12 -5.39
C GLU A 274 -8.80 20.32 -4.95
N GLN A 275 -9.87 20.30 -5.75
CA GLN A 275 -11.05 19.48 -5.47
C GLN A 275 -10.74 17.98 -5.43
N ALA A 276 -9.88 17.50 -6.33
CA ALA A 276 -9.42 16.10 -6.33
C ALA A 276 -8.56 15.79 -5.11
N TRP A 277 -7.63 16.69 -4.77
CA TRP A 277 -6.77 16.61 -3.59
C TRP A 277 -7.56 16.54 -2.29
N VAL A 278 -8.49 17.48 -2.07
CA VAL A 278 -9.34 17.53 -0.87
C VAL A 278 -10.23 16.29 -0.74
N LYS A 279 -10.63 15.67 -1.85
CA LYS A 279 -11.41 14.43 -1.89
C LYS A 279 -10.55 13.17 -1.78
N ASN A 280 -9.24 13.30 -1.57
CA ASN A 280 -8.29 12.21 -1.46
C ASN A 280 -8.31 11.26 -2.69
N ARG A 281 -8.49 11.83 -3.89
CA ARG A 281 -8.35 11.07 -5.13
C ARG A 281 -6.87 10.84 -5.41
N LYS A 282 -6.55 9.68 -6.03
CA LYS A 282 -5.16 9.36 -6.42
C LYS A 282 -4.74 10.15 -7.66
N ASP A 283 -5.68 10.39 -8.56
CA ASP A 283 -5.46 11.07 -9.83
C ASP A 283 -6.65 11.95 -10.23
N ILE A 284 -6.39 12.83 -11.21
CA ILE A 284 -7.41 13.58 -11.94
C ILE A 284 -6.94 13.84 -13.37
N SER A 285 -7.87 13.75 -14.33
CA SER A 285 -7.64 14.16 -15.72
C SER A 285 -8.59 15.26 -16.14
N PHE A 286 -8.08 16.27 -16.83
CA PHE A 286 -8.85 17.37 -17.42
C PHE A 286 -8.21 17.82 -18.73
N VAL A 287 -8.94 18.59 -19.55
CA VAL A 287 -8.49 19.03 -20.88
C VAL A 287 -8.13 20.51 -20.81
N THR A 288 -6.90 20.84 -21.22
CA THR A 288 -6.40 22.21 -21.34
C THR A 288 -6.12 22.55 -22.80
N ILE A 289 -5.72 23.80 -23.06
CA ILE A 289 -5.28 24.24 -24.39
C ILE A 289 -4.05 23.50 -24.91
N GLU A 290 -3.23 22.92 -24.02
CA GLU A 290 -2.01 22.17 -24.36
C GLU A 290 -2.28 20.66 -24.51
N GLY A 291 -3.52 20.20 -24.26
CA GLY A 291 -3.93 18.82 -24.42
C GLY A 291 -4.58 18.25 -23.16
N THR A 292 -4.64 16.92 -23.06
CA THR A 292 -5.15 16.25 -21.86
C THR A 292 -4.06 16.22 -20.80
N VAL A 293 -4.38 16.75 -19.62
CA VAL A 293 -3.53 16.84 -18.45
C VAL A 293 -3.99 15.80 -17.44
N THR A 294 -3.09 14.94 -16.97
CA THR A 294 -3.39 13.95 -15.92
C THR A 294 -2.45 14.12 -14.75
N CYS A 295 -2.97 14.51 -13.60
CA CYS A 295 -2.21 14.70 -12.37
C CYS A 295 -2.26 13.44 -11.49
N ASP A 296 -1.11 12.88 -11.14
CA ASP A 296 -0.94 11.89 -10.07
C ASP A 296 -0.65 12.65 -8.76
N LEU A 297 -1.66 12.71 -7.90
CA LEU A 297 -1.60 13.46 -6.65
C LEU A 297 -0.79 12.74 -5.58
N VAL A 298 -0.54 11.44 -5.72
CA VAL A 298 0.30 10.68 -4.80
C VAL A 298 1.78 10.96 -5.08
N LYS A 299 2.14 11.03 -6.36
CA LYS A 299 3.51 11.32 -6.80
C LYS A 299 3.83 12.80 -6.89
N PHE A 300 2.82 13.67 -6.77
CA PHE A 300 2.94 15.09 -7.09
C PHE A 300 3.58 15.29 -8.47
N SER A 301 3.02 14.59 -9.46
CA SER A 301 3.42 14.71 -10.85
C SER A 301 2.22 14.86 -11.77
N CYS A 302 2.45 15.38 -12.96
CA CYS A 302 1.43 15.61 -13.97
C CYS A 302 1.95 15.23 -15.35
N LYS A 303 1.14 14.53 -16.13
CA LYS A 303 1.46 14.08 -17.48
C LYS A 303 0.74 14.96 -18.51
N ILE A 304 1.51 15.57 -19.42
CA ILE A 304 1.02 16.40 -20.53
C ILE A 304 1.71 15.89 -21.80
N MET A 305 0.94 15.49 -22.82
CA MET A 305 1.48 14.97 -24.10
C MET A 305 2.61 13.93 -23.94
N ASP A 306 2.38 12.96 -23.05
CA ASP A 306 3.35 11.90 -22.71
C ASP A 306 4.58 12.28 -21.89
N GLN A 307 4.81 13.57 -21.60
CA GLN A 307 5.87 14.03 -20.73
C GLN A 307 5.36 14.22 -19.29
N GLU A 308 6.15 13.78 -18.31
CA GLU A 308 5.84 13.90 -16.88
C GLU A 308 6.56 15.11 -16.27
N TYR A 309 5.82 15.95 -15.56
CA TYR A 309 6.28 17.17 -14.92
C TYR A 309 5.94 17.14 -13.43
N PRO A 310 6.86 17.51 -12.52
CA PRO A 310 6.55 17.69 -11.11
C PRO A 310 5.53 18.81 -10.92
N ILE A 311 4.63 18.63 -9.96
CA ILE A 311 3.68 19.66 -9.52
C ILE A 311 3.92 19.99 -8.05
N MET A 312 3.59 21.21 -7.66
CA MET A 312 3.69 21.68 -6.28
C MET A 312 2.39 22.36 -5.88
N ARG A 313 2.02 22.17 -4.62
CA ARG A 313 0.91 22.88 -3.97
C ARG A 313 1.48 23.88 -2.98
N GLU A 314 1.35 25.17 -3.28
CA GLU A 314 1.74 26.25 -2.39
C GLU A 314 0.51 26.82 -1.70
N VAL A 315 0.63 27.04 -0.39
CA VAL A 315 -0.38 27.78 0.38
C VAL A 315 0.30 29.05 0.84
N PHE A 316 -0.04 30.16 0.18
CA PHE A 316 0.41 31.47 0.62
C PHE A 316 -0.35 31.84 1.90
N ASN A 317 0.38 32.25 2.94
CA ASN A 317 -0.17 32.84 4.17
C ASN A 317 -0.20 34.36 4.04
#